data_AF-A0A6H9T1V9-F1
#
_entry.id   AF-A0A6H9T1V9-F1
#
_cell.length_a   1.000
_cell.length_b   1.000
_cell.length_c   1.000
_cell.angle_alpha   90.00
_cell.angle_beta   90.00
_cell.angle_gamma   90.00
#
_symmetry.space_group_name_H-M   'P 1'
#
loop_
_entity.id
_entity.type
_entity.pdbx_description
1 polymer ?
#
loop_
_entity_poly.entity_id
_entity_poly.type
_entity_poly.pdbx_seq_one_letter_code
_entity_poly.pdbx_strand_id
1 'polypeptide(L)'
;MTERNETVAARPTAEYRALDAAHHIHPFSDMGALNRAGSRVIVKADGVYLWDSDGNKIIDGMAGLWCVNVGYGRKELADAAYRQIQELPFY
;
A
#
# COMPACT_ATOMS: atom_id res chain seq x y z
N MET A 1 -17.61 8.71 26.35
CA MET A 1 -16.54 9.70 26.63
C MET A 1 -15.27 8.87 26.76
N THR A 2 -14.47 8.64 25.71
CA THR A 2 -13.93 9.60 24.74
C THR A 2 -13.66 8.89 23.40
N GLU A 3 -14.17 9.43 22.30
CA GLU A 3 -13.82 9.00 20.94
C GLU A 3 -12.34 9.36 20.68
N ARG A 4 -11.49 8.35 20.41
CA ARG A 4 -10.14 8.56 19.88
C ARG A 4 -10.25 8.79 18.37
N ASN A 5 -10.63 10.01 17.98
CA ASN A 5 -10.39 10.47 16.62
C ASN A 5 -8.96 11.03 16.56
N GLU A 6 -7.97 10.15 16.71
CA GLU A 6 -6.58 10.49 16.38
C GLU A 6 -6.48 10.45 14.86
N THR A 7 -6.45 11.63 14.24
CA THR A 7 -5.96 11.76 12.88
C THR A 7 -4.50 11.34 12.92
N VAL A 8 -4.20 10.07 12.63
CA VAL A 8 -2.81 9.59 12.54
C VAL A 8 -2.16 10.42 11.46
N ALA A 9 -1.32 11.39 11.86
CA ALA A 9 -0.53 12.17 10.93
C ALA A 9 0.26 11.19 10.06
N ALA A 10 0.19 11.36 8.74
CA ALA A 10 0.91 10.49 7.81
C ALA A 10 2.40 10.52 8.19
N ARG A 11 3.00 9.34 8.43
CA ARG A 11 4.43 9.26 8.74
C ARG A 11 5.23 9.83 7.55
N PRO A 12 6.35 10.52 7.80
CA PRO A 12 7.22 10.96 6.71
C PRO A 12 7.80 9.74 5.96
N THR A 13 8.05 9.87 4.66
CA THR A 13 8.63 8.80 3.82
C THR A 13 9.88 8.16 4.45
N ALA A 14 10.75 8.99 5.05
CA ALA A 14 11.98 8.51 5.67
C ALA A 14 11.73 7.52 6.82
N GLU A 15 10.66 7.72 7.60
CA GLU A 15 10.30 6.81 8.69
C GLU A 15 9.78 5.48 8.15
N TYR A 16 8.94 5.49 7.11
CA TYR A 16 8.51 4.26 6.43
C TYR A 16 9.69 3.45 5.91
N ARG A 17 10.65 4.11 5.23
CA ARG A 17 11.86 3.47 4.69
C ARG A 17 12.75 2.89 5.78
N ALA A 18 12.92 3.60 6.89
CA ALA A 18 13.72 3.12 8.03
C ALA A 18 13.10 1.86 8.66
N LEU A 19 11.77 1.85 8.86
CA LEU A 19 11.06 0.68 9.39
C LEU A 19 11.10 -0.50 8.45
N ASP A 20 10.93 -0.27 7.14
CA ASP A 20 11.01 -1.28 6.10
C ASP A 20 12.40 -1.94 6.07
N ALA A 21 13.47 -1.14 6.02
CA ALA A 21 14.84 -1.64 6.00
C ALA A 21 15.21 -2.46 7.26
N ALA A 22 14.61 -2.11 8.41
CA ALA A 22 14.89 -2.78 9.68
C ALA A 22 14.13 -4.10 9.88
N HIS A 23 12.98 -4.30 9.22
CA HIS A 23 12.06 -5.39 9.58
C HIS A 23 11.47 -6.19 8.41
N HIS A 24 11.62 -5.74 7.16
CA HIS A 24 10.94 -6.36 6.02
C HIS A 24 11.95 -6.93 5.01
N ILE A 25 11.78 -8.22 4.68
CA ILE A 25 12.56 -8.90 3.63
C ILE A 25 11.75 -8.86 2.34
N HIS A 26 12.22 -8.10 1.35
CA HIS A 26 11.55 -7.93 0.08
C HIS A 26 11.77 -9.12 -0.86
N PRO A 27 10.73 -9.58 -1.58
CA PRO A 27 10.89 -10.60 -2.60
C PRO A 27 11.73 -10.08 -3.78
N PHE A 28 12.46 -10.98 -4.43
CA PHE A 28 13.23 -10.70 -5.66
C PHE A 28 14.17 -9.48 -5.59
N SER A 29 14.74 -9.19 -4.43
CA SER A 29 15.54 -7.99 -4.19
C SER A 29 16.89 -8.30 -3.55
N ASP A 30 17.91 -7.49 -3.86
CA ASP A 30 19.13 -7.40 -3.05
C ASP A 30 18.84 -6.52 -1.83
N MET A 31 18.73 -7.17 -0.66
CA MET A 31 18.39 -6.49 0.59
C MET A 31 19.43 -5.45 1.02
N GLY A 32 20.72 -5.70 0.79
CA GLY A 32 21.78 -4.77 1.17
C GLY A 32 21.72 -3.49 0.34
N ALA A 33 21.53 -3.63 -0.97
CA ALA A 33 21.36 -2.49 -1.87
C ALA A 33 20.06 -1.73 -1.61
N LEU A 34 18.94 -2.44 -1.45
CA LEU A 34 17.63 -1.85 -1.22
C LEU A 34 17.58 -1.04 0.08
N ASN A 35 18.10 -1.60 1.18
CA ASN A 35 18.10 -0.92 2.48
C ASN A 35 18.92 0.38 2.48
N ARG A 36 19.98 0.46 1.67
CA ARG A 36 20.78 1.68 1.52
C ARG A 36 20.10 2.73 0.64
N ALA A 37 19.44 2.31 -0.44
CA ALA A 37 18.75 3.21 -1.36
C ALA A 37 17.41 3.72 -0.78
N GLY A 38 16.76 2.92 0.05
CA GLY A 38 15.41 3.14 0.56
C GLY A 38 14.36 2.68 -0.45
N SER A 39 13.37 1.92 0.03
CA SER A 39 12.26 1.45 -0.79
C SER A 39 11.34 2.59 -1.23
N ARG A 40 10.69 2.43 -2.39
CA ARG A 40 9.57 3.31 -2.79
C ARG A 40 8.32 2.86 -2.05
N VAL A 41 7.67 3.78 -1.35
CA VAL A 41 6.47 3.50 -0.54
C VAL A 41 5.25 3.99 -1.31
N ILE A 42 4.38 3.07 -1.75
CA ILE A 42 3.13 3.41 -2.44
C ILE A 42 2.02 3.59 -1.40
N VAL A 43 1.30 4.71 -1.44
CA VAL A 43 0.30 5.08 -0.41
C VAL A 43 -1.12 5.23 -0.94
N LYS A 44 -1.30 5.37 -2.25
CA LYS A 44 -2.62 5.50 -2.88
C LYS A 44 -2.59 4.96 -4.31
N ALA A 45 -3.74 4.49 -4.78
CA ALA A 45 -3.96 4.07 -6.16
C ALA A 45 -5.39 4.38 -6.62
N ASP A 46 -5.59 4.67 -7.90
CA ASP A 46 -6.88 4.97 -8.53
C ASP A 46 -6.80 4.80 -10.06
N GLY A 47 -7.70 4.01 -10.64
CA GLY A 47 -7.66 3.65 -12.06
C GLY A 47 -6.35 2.93 -12.42
N VAL A 48 -5.53 3.56 -13.27
CA VAL A 48 -4.20 3.07 -13.68
C VAL A 48 -3.03 3.78 -13.00
N TYR A 49 -3.32 4.61 -11.98
CA TYR A 49 -2.32 5.46 -11.35
C TYR A 49 -2.01 5.03 -9.92
N LEU A 50 -0.74 5.21 -9.54
CA LEU A 50 -0.22 5.07 -8.19
C LEU A 50 0.32 6.42 -7.70
N TRP A 51 0.30 6.61 -6.39
CA TRP A 51 0.95 7.71 -5.70
C TRP A 51 1.90 7.17 -4.65
N ASP A 52 3.16 7.61 -4.68
CA ASP A 52 4.11 7.32 -3.62
C ASP A 52 4.01 8.33 -2.46
N SER A 53 4.65 8.01 -1.34
CA SER A 53 4.65 8.85 -0.14
C SER A 53 5.40 10.18 -0.33
N ASP A 54 6.20 10.31 -1.39
CA ASP A 54 6.87 11.55 -1.79
C ASP A 54 5.96 12.44 -2.67
N GLY A 55 4.74 11.98 -2.99
CA GLY A 55 3.72 12.71 -3.74
C GLY A 55 3.76 12.50 -5.26
N ASN A 56 4.64 11.63 -5.77
CA ASN A 56 4.76 11.38 -7.20
C ASN A 56 3.58 10.57 -7.73
N LYS A 57 2.96 11.03 -8.83
CA LYS A 57 1.93 10.28 -9.57
C LYS A 57 2.57 9.45 -10.68
N ILE A 58 2.28 8.16 -10.70
CA ILE A 58 2.94 7.18 -11.57
C ILE A 58 1.88 6.41 -12.36
N ILE A 59 2.08 6.22 -13.67
CA ILE A 59 1.27 5.28 -14.46
C ILE A 59 1.77 3.87 -14.19
N ASP A 60 0.88 3.00 -13.75
CA ASP A 60 1.16 1.57 -13.63
C ASP A 60 0.83 0.84 -14.93
N GLY A 61 1.84 0.71 -15.80
CA GLY A 61 1.73 -0.02 -17.05
C GLY A 61 1.71 -1.55 -16.91
N MET A 62 1.87 -2.07 -15.69
CA MET A 62 2.02 -3.50 -15.40
C MET A 62 0.79 -4.08 -14.68
N ALA A 63 -0.14 -3.23 -14.24
CA ALA A 63 -1.26 -3.60 -13.39
C ALA A 63 -0.79 -4.36 -12.13
N GLY A 64 0.15 -3.73 -11.40
CA GLY A 64 0.81 -4.26 -10.22
C GLY A 64 1.88 -5.27 -10.62
N LEU A 65 1.60 -6.54 -10.35
CA LEU A 65 2.35 -7.66 -10.89
C LEU A 65 1.42 -8.51 -11.74
N TRP A 66 0.90 -7.91 -12.82
CA TRP A 66 0.03 -8.55 -13.82
C TRP A 66 -1.32 -9.04 -13.27
N CYS A 67 -1.84 -8.39 -12.22
CA CYS A 67 -3.00 -8.91 -11.48
C CYS A 67 -4.15 -7.91 -11.29
N VAL A 68 -3.92 -6.60 -11.47
CA VAL A 68 -4.93 -5.56 -11.22
C VAL A 68 -5.69 -5.21 -12.52
N ASN A 69 -6.28 -6.21 -13.17
CA ASN A 69 -6.84 -6.08 -14.53
C ASN A 69 -8.02 -5.11 -14.64
N VAL A 70 -8.79 -4.93 -13.57
CA VAL A 70 -9.94 -4.00 -13.52
C VAL A 70 -9.57 -2.62 -12.97
N GLY A 71 -8.27 -2.35 -12.79
CA GLY A 71 -7.75 -1.11 -12.21
C GLY A 71 -7.92 -1.02 -10.69
N TYR A 72 -7.25 -0.03 -10.10
CA TYR A 72 -7.28 0.26 -8.67
C TYR A 72 -8.53 1.08 -8.30
N GLY A 73 -8.90 1.05 -7.01
CA GLY A 73 -9.95 1.92 -6.46
C GLY A 73 -11.40 1.43 -6.66
N ARG A 74 -11.62 0.15 -6.97
CA ARG A 74 -12.96 -0.42 -7.17
C ARG A 74 -13.73 -0.59 -5.85
N LYS A 75 -14.54 0.41 -5.49
CA LYS A 75 -15.36 0.40 -4.26
C LYS A 75 -16.28 -0.83 -4.19
N GLU A 76 -16.81 -1.28 -5.31
CA GLU A 76 -17.73 -2.41 -5.37
C GLU A 76 -17.09 -3.72 -4.87
N LEU A 77 -15.80 -3.91 -5.15
CA LEU A 77 -15.03 -5.07 -4.67
C LEU A 77 -14.77 -4.97 -3.16
N ALA A 78 -14.39 -3.80 -2.66
CA ALA A 78 -14.19 -3.57 -1.24
C ALA A 78 -15.49 -3.81 -0.45
N ASP A 79 -16.62 -3.30 -0.94
CA ASP A 79 -17.93 -3.50 -0.32
C ASP A 79 -18.36 -4.98 -0.31
N ALA A 80 -18.06 -5.72 -1.39
CA ALA A 80 -18.34 -7.15 -1.46
C ALA A 80 -17.51 -7.95 -0.44
N ALA A 81 -16.19 -7.67 -0.35
CA ALA A 81 -15.31 -8.30 0.64
C ALA A 81 -15.74 -7.97 2.07
N TYR A 82 -16.05 -6.71 2.37
CA TYR A 82 -16.52 -6.29 3.69
C TYR A 82 -17.75 -7.07 4.13
N ARG A 83 -18.79 -7.15 3.28
CA ARG A 83 -20.01 -7.90 3.61
C ARG A 83 -19.72 -9.36 3.93
N GLN A 84 -18.90 -10.03 3.12
CA GLN A 84 -18.57 -11.45 3.34
C GLN A 84 -17.76 -11.68 4.61
N ILE A 85 -16.79 -10.81 4.91
CA ILE A 85 -15.98 -10.88 6.12
C ILE A 85 -16.84 -10.70 7.37
N GLN A 86 -17.90 -9.87 7.32
CA GLN A 86 -18.85 -9.72 8.43
C GLN A 86 -19.73 -10.96 8.62
N GLU A 87 -20.09 -11.65 7.53
CA GLU A 87 -20.96 -12.83 7.57
C GLU A 87 -20.23 -14.09 8.05
N LEU A 88 -19.14 -14.45 7.38
CA LEU A 88 -18.33 -15.62 7.70
C LEU A 88 -16.91 -15.42 7.15
N PRO A 89 -15.96 -14.93 7.97
CA PRO A 89 -14.60 -14.68 7.51
C PRO A 89 -13.80 -15.97 7.34
N PHE A 90 -14.15 -17.02 8.08
CA PHE A 90 -13.49 -18.32 8.07
C PHE A 90 -14.36 -19.38 8.74
N TYR A 91 -14.27 -20.64 8.27
CA TYR A 91 -14.79 -21.85 8.91
C TYR A 91 -13.68 -22.91 8.90
#